data_AF-Q5F8U4-F1
#
_entry.id   AF-Q5F8U4-F1
#
_cell.length_a   1.000
_cell.length_b   1.000
_cell.length_c   1.000
_cell.angle_alpha   90.00
_cell.angle_beta   90.00
_cell.angle_gamma   90.00
#
_symmetry.space_group_name_H-M   'P 1'
#
loop_
_entity.id
_entity.type
_entity.pdbx_description
1 polymer ?
#
loop_
_entity_poly.entity_id
_entity_poly.type
_entity_poly.pdbx_seq_one_letter_code
_entity_poly.pdbx_strand_id
1 'polypeptide(L)'
;MNFALSVITFTLASFLPVPPAGTAVFTWKDGGGNSYSDVPKQLHPDQSQILNLRTLQTKPAVKPKPAVDTNADSAKENEKDIAEKNGQLEEEKKKIAETERQNKEENCRISKMNLKAVGNSNAKNKDDLIRKYNNAVNKYCR
;
A
#
# COMPACT_ATOMS: atom_id res chain seq x y z
N MET A 1 -31.36 28.60 30.75
CA MET A 1 -30.77 27.44 31.48
C MET A 1 -29.34 27.30 31.04
N ASN A 2 -28.40 27.53 31.96
CA ASN A 2 -26.96 27.41 31.74
C ASN A 2 -26.57 25.94 31.67
N PHE A 3 -25.91 25.50 30.61
CA PHE A 3 -25.07 24.31 30.65
C PHE A 3 -23.63 24.76 30.43
N ALA A 4 -22.88 24.71 31.53
CA ALA A 4 -21.51 25.16 31.64
C ALA A 4 -20.55 24.22 30.89
N LEU A 5 -19.42 24.81 30.51
CA LEU A 5 -18.23 24.17 29.98
C LEU A 5 -17.86 22.88 30.72
N SER A 6 -17.54 21.84 29.95
CA SER A 6 -16.52 20.88 30.36
C SER A 6 -15.66 20.55 29.14
N VAL A 7 -14.58 21.33 28.98
CA VAL A 7 -13.51 21.04 28.03
C VAL A 7 -12.76 19.84 28.59
N ILE A 8 -13.04 18.65 28.04
CA ILE A 8 -12.28 17.44 28.36
C ILE A 8 -10.95 17.56 27.61
N THR A 9 -9.95 18.07 28.31
CA THR A 9 -8.55 17.98 27.91
C THR A 9 -8.15 16.50 27.90
N PHE A 10 -8.15 15.88 26.73
CA PHE A 10 -7.45 14.60 26.55
C PHE A 10 -5.95 14.88 26.62
N THR A 11 -5.42 14.65 27.82
CA THR A 11 -4.00 14.58 28.09
C THR A 11 -3.34 13.66 27.08
N LEU A 12 -2.36 14.22 26.38
CA LEU A 12 -1.51 13.55 25.41
C LEU A 12 -0.80 12.39 26.12
N ALA A 13 -1.41 11.22 26.09
CA ALA A 13 -0.86 10.01 26.67
C ALA A 13 0.48 9.74 25.99
N SER A 14 1.51 9.85 26.81
CA SER A 14 2.91 9.59 26.54
C SER A 14 3.05 8.37 25.64
N PHE A 15 3.45 8.60 24.39
CA PHE A 15 4.05 7.55 23.57
C PHE A 15 5.32 7.12 24.29
N LEU A 16 5.21 6.08 25.11
CA LEU A 16 6.37 5.35 25.58
C LEU A 16 7.08 4.86 24.30
N PRO A 17 8.35 5.22 24.10
CA PRO A 17 9.12 4.72 22.98
C PRO A 17 9.09 3.20 23.04
N VAL A 18 8.44 2.58 22.05
CA VAL A 18 8.64 1.15 21.80
C VAL A 18 10.13 1.01 21.54
N PRO A 19 10.89 0.28 22.39
CA PRO A 19 12.30 0.07 22.12
C PRO A 19 12.40 -0.53 20.71
N PRO A 20 13.26 0.01 19.84
CA PRO A 20 13.45 -0.57 18.52
C PRO A 20 13.73 -2.05 18.73
N ALA A 21 13.02 -2.91 18.00
CA ALA A 21 13.28 -4.34 18.01
C ALA A 21 14.80 -4.51 17.83
N GLY A 22 15.49 -4.87 18.92
CA GLY A 22 16.95 -4.87 18.95
C GLY A 22 17.44 -5.72 17.80
N THR A 23 18.48 -5.25 17.10
CA THR A 23 19.22 -6.05 16.13
C THR A 23 19.51 -7.41 16.76
N ALA A 24 18.80 -8.45 16.33
CA ALA A 24 18.93 -9.77 16.93
C ALA A 24 20.34 -10.28 16.63
N VAL A 25 21.24 -10.22 17.62
CA VAL A 25 22.58 -10.77 17.49
C VAL A 25 22.46 -12.28 17.66
N PHE A 26 22.80 -13.02 16.60
CA PHE A 26 22.88 -14.47 16.63
C PHE A 26 24.17 -14.89 17.35
N THR A 27 24.07 -15.89 18.22
CA THR A 27 25.23 -16.39 18.98
C THR A 27 25.33 -17.89 18.87
N TRP A 28 26.55 -18.42 18.75
CA TRP A 28 26.80 -19.86 18.73
C TRP A 28 28.21 -20.20 19.23
N LYS A 29 28.47 -21.46 19.56
CA LYS A 29 29.82 -21.94 19.92
C LYS A 29 30.62 -22.31 18.67
N ASP A 30 31.86 -21.83 18.60
CA ASP A 30 32.86 -22.25 17.61
C ASP A 30 34.19 -22.57 18.33
N GLY A 31 34.69 -23.81 18.17
CA GLY A 31 36.05 -24.27 18.52
C GLY A 31 36.53 -24.17 19.98
N GLY A 32 36.36 -23.02 20.62
CA GLY A 32 36.80 -22.71 21.99
C GLY A 32 36.10 -21.50 22.63
N GLY A 33 35.05 -20.93 22.02
CA GLY A 33 34.35 -19.78 22.58
C GLY A 33 33.00 -19.49 21.92
N ASN A 34 32.36 -18.41 22.38
CA ASN A 34 31.14 -17.88 21.79
C ASN A 34 31.48 -16.97 20.61
N SER A 35 30.81 -17.18 19.48
CA SER A 35 30.82 -16.34 18.30
C SER A 35 29.50 -15.58 18.20
N TYR A 36 29.56 -14.34 17.73
CA TYR A 36 28.44 -13.41 17.65
C TYR A 36 28.36 -12.86 16.22
N SER A 37 27.17 -12.82 15.62
CA SER A 37 26.98 -12.32 14.27
C SER A 37 25.60 -11.71 14.10
N ASP A 38 25.49 -10.68 13.26
CA ASP A 38 24.20 -10.13 12.81
C ASP A 38 23.49 -11.04 11.81
N VAL A 39 24.19 -12.07 11.30
CA VAL A 39 23.69 -13.03 10.32
C VAL A 39 23.62 -14.43 10.96
N PRO A 40 22.53 -15.19 10.76
CA PRO A 40 22.42 -16.56 11.25
C PRO A 40 23.58 -17.45 10.79
N LYS A 41 23.96 -18.43 11.62
CA LYS A 41 24.96 -19.44 11.25
C LYS A 41 24.54 -20.12 9.95
N GLN A 42 25.48 -20.25 9.00
CA GLN A 42 25.27 -20.83 7.65
C GLN A 42 24.42 -20.02 6.68
N LEU A 43 23.83 -18.89 7.08
CA LEU A 43 23.24 -17.98 6.10
C LEU A 43 24.40 -17.23 5.43
N HIS A 44 24.57 -17.45 4.13
CA HIS A 44 25.47 -16.71 3.26
C HIS A 44 24.64 -15.66 2.51
N PRO A 45 24.56 -14.40 2.98
CA PRO A 45 23.67 -13.41 2.38
C PRO A 45 23.98 -13.16 0.89
N ASP A 46 25.24 -13.31 0.50
CA ASP A 46 25.77 -13.23 -0.86
C ASP A 46 25.34 -14.41 -1.76
N GLN A 47 25.03 -15.57 -1.20
CA GLN A 47 24.58 -16.77 -1.93
C GLN A 47 23.09 -17.09 -1.73
N SER A 48 22.39 -16.32 -0.90
CA SER A 48 20.99 -16.57 -0.53
C SER A 48 20.00 -15.71 -1.31
N GLN A 49 18.77 -16.22 -1.47
CA GLN A 49 17.67 -15.54 -2.12
C GLN A 49 16.47 -15.39 -1.17
N ILE A 50 15.81 -14.25 -1.23
CA ILE A 50 14.52 -13.99 -0.57
C ILE A 50 13.42 -14.58 -1.46
N LEU A 51 12.72 -15.60 -0.97
CA LEU A 51 11.56 -16.18 -1.61
C LEU A 51 10.28 -15.54 -1.08
N ASN A 52 9.45 -14.98 -1.98
CA ASN A 52 8.10 -14.60 -1.63
C ASN A 52 7.19 -15.83 -1.74
N LEU A 53 6.75 -16.39 -0.60
CA LEU A 53 5.90 -17.59 -0.57
C LEU A 53 4.54 -17.40 -1.26
N ARG A 54 4.01 -16.18 -1.32
CA ARG A 54 2.71 -15.88 -1.96
C ARG A 54 2.81 -15.90 -3.48
N THR A 55 3.92 -15.40 -4.04
CA THR A 55 4.09 -15.26 -5.50
C THR A 55 5.07 -16.26 -6.09
N LEU A 56 5.76 -17.04 -5.25
CA LEU A 56 6.86 -17.95 -5.61
C LEU A 56 7.99 -17.27 -6.39
N GLN A 57 8.17 -15.97 -6.18
CA GLN A 57 9.22 -15.18 -6.83
C GLN A 57 10.43 -15.05 -5.91
N THR A 58 11.63 -15.19 -6.45
CA THR A 58 12.87 -15.01 -5.71
C THR A 58 13.54 -13.68 -6.05
N LYS A 59 14.24 -13.10 -5.07
CA LYS A 59 15.09 -11.91 -5.22
C LYS A 59 16.41 -12.13 -4.48
N PRO A 60 17.53 -11.57 -4.94
CA PRO A 60 18.81 -11.69 -4.22
C PRO A 60 18.70 -11.02 -2.84
N ALA A 61 19.21 -11.68 -1.79
CA ALA A 61 19.15 -11.16 -0.42
C ALA A 61 20.10 -9.98 -0.18
N VAL A 62 21.23 -9.97 -0.89
CA VAL A 62 22.16 -8.85 -0.94
C VAL A 62 22.16 -8.28 -2.34
N LYS A 63 22.08 -6.95 -2.47
CA LYS A 63 22.31 -6.30 -3.77
C LYS A 63 23.71 -6.69 -4.22
N PRO A 64 23.90 -7.25 -5.44
CA PRO A 64 25.24 -7.52 -5.92
C PRO A 64 26.08 -6.25 -5.73
N LYS A 65 27.27 -6.39 -5.13
CA LYS A 65 28.24 -5.30 -5.14
C LYS A 65 28.33 -4.87 -6.60
N PRO A 66 28.08 -3.60 -6.94
CA PRO A 66 28.28 -3.18 -8.31
C PRO A 66 29.68 -3.64 -8.68
N ALA A 67 29.81 -4.39 -9.78
CA ALA A 67 31.09 -4.39 -10.45
C ALA A 67 31.45 -2.91 -10.54
N VAL A 68 32.63 -2.54 -10.07
CA VAL A 68 33.13 -1.18 -10.27
C VAL A 68 33.44 -1.09 -11.76
N ASP A 69 32.39 -1.07 -12.57
CA ASP A 69 32.42 -0.59 -13.92
C ASP A 69 32.58 0.91 -13.73
N THR A 70 33.83 1.36 -13.78
CA THR A 70 34.24 2.77 -13.88
C THR A 70 33.68 3.47 -15.13
N ASN A 71 32.66 2.91 -15.76
CA ASN A 71 32.00 3.50 -16.90
C ASN A 71 30.85 4.34 -16.36
N ALA A 72 31.03 5.66 -16.36
CA ALA A 72 29.97 6.65 -16.18
C ALA A 72 28.73 6.39 -17.07
N ASP A 73 28.85 5.51 -18.06
CA ASP A 73 27.78 5.02 -18.91
C ASP A 73 26.75 4.16 -18.17
N SER A 74 27.14 3.34 -17.18
CA SER A 74 26.18 2.50 -16.43
C SER A 74 25.27 3.32 -15.50
N ALA A 75 25.75 4.46 -14.99
CA ALA A 75 24.93 5.41 -14.24
C ALA A 75 23.89 6.09 -15.15
N LYS A 76 24.31 6.50 -16.37
CA LYS A 76 23.42 7.09 -17.36
C LYS A 76 22.39 6.11 -17.91
N GLU A 77 22.76 4.83 -18.08
CA GLU A 77 21.84 3.78 -18.51
C GLU A 77 20.77 3.51 -17.46
N ASN A 78 21.16 3.43 -16.18
CA ASN A 78 20.21 3.31 -15.07
C ASN A 78 19.29 4.53 -14.95
N GLU A 79 19.80 5.76 -15.09
CA GLU A 79 18.96 6.97 -15.06
C GLU A 79 17.93 7.00 -16.20
N LYS A 80 18.31 6.55 -17.40
CA LYS A 80 17.40 6.43 -18.55
C LYS A 80 16.32 5.38 -18.32
N ASP A 81 16.67 4.18 -17.83
CA ASP A 81 15.69 3.13 -17.51
C ASP A 81 14.69 3.60 -16.44
N ILE A 82 15.17 4.30 -15.40
CA ILE A 82 14.30 4.86 -14.36
C ILE A 82 13.39 5.96 -14.89
N ALA A 83 13.88 6.85 -15.75
CA ALA A 83 13.07 7.91 -16.36
C ALA A 83 11.98 7.35 -17.28
N GLU A 84 12.31 6.35 -18.11
CA GLU A 84 11.35 5.68 -18.98
C GLU A 84 10.28 4.94 -18.17
N LYS A 85 10.70 4.19 -17.15
CA LYS A 85 9.79 3.46 -16.26
C LYS A 85 8.89 4.37 -15.45
N ASN A 86 9.41 5.47 -14.92
CA ASN A 86 8.60 6.48 -14.24
C ASN A 86 7.59 7.11 -15.21
N GLY A 87 8.00 7.38 -16.46
CA GLY A 87 7.10 7.87 -17.50
C GLY A 87 5.93 6.92 -17.77
N GLN A 88 6.21 5.62 -17.92
CA GLN A 88 5.16 4.60 -18.12
C GLN A 88 4.21 4.50 -16.92
N LEU A 89 4.73 4.55 -15.69
CA LEU A 89 3.93 4.50 -14.47
C LEU A 89 3.01 5.72 -14.33
N GLU A 90 3.49 6.91 -14.69
CA GLU A 90 2.66 8.12 -14.66
C GLU A 90 1.57 8.11 -15.75
N GLU A 91 1.86 7.58 -16.95
CA GLU A 91 0.85 7.39 -17.99
C GLU A 91 -0.21 6.36 -17.56
N GLU A 92 0.20 5.25 -16.94
CA GLU A 92 -0.72 4.22 -16.44
C GLU A 92 -1.60 4.74 -15.31
N LYS A 93 -1.02 5.43 -14.31
CA LYS A 93 -1.79 6.09 -13.24
C LYS A 93 -2.82 7.07 -13.80
N LYS A 94 -2.45 7.84 -14.82
CA LYS A 94 -3.36 8.78 -15.49
C LYS A 94 -4.51 8.05 -16.18
N LYS A 95 -4.24 6.95 -16.88
CA LYS A 95 -5.27 6.11 -17.53
C LYS A 95 -6.24 5.53 -16.50
N ILE A 96 -5.71 4.97 -15.42
CA ILE A 96 -6.52 4.41 -14.33
C ILE A 96 -7.42 5.50 -13.71
N ALA A 97 -6.86 6.67 -13.39
CA ALA A 97 -7.63 7.77 -12.82
C ALA A 97 -8.75 8.26 -13.75
N GLU A 98 -8.50 8.32 -15.06
CA GLU A 98 -9.53 8.69 -16.04
C GLU A 98 -10.64 7.63 -16.14
N THR A 99 -10.27 6.34 -16.21
CA THR A 99 -11.25 5.25 -16.24
C THR A 99 -12.07 5.20 -14.94
N GLU A 100 -11.46 5.41 -13.78
CA GLU A 100 -12.17 5.49 -12.50
C GLU A 100 -13.15 6.67 -12.46
N ARG A 101 -12.76 7.83 -13.00
CA ARG A 101 -13.63 9.00 -13.11
C ARG A 101 -14.85 8.70 -14.01
N GLN A 102 -14.63 8.13 -15.19
CA GLN A 102 -15.69 7.77 -16.12
C GLN A 102 -16.65 6.74 -15.49
N ASN A 103 -16.10 5.69 -14.86
CA ASN A 103 -16.90 4.69 -14.15
C ASN A 103 -17.71 5.31 -13.00
N LYS A 104 -17.13 6.27 -12.26
CA LYS A 104 -17.83 6.97 -11.18
C LYS A 104 -18.99 7.81 -11.72
N GLU A 105 -18.78 8.57 -12.79
CA GLU A 105 -19.81 9.38 -13.43
C GLU A 105 -20.94 8.54 -14.03
N GLU A 106 -20.60 7.45 -14.72
CA GLU A 106 -21.58 6.52 -15.26
C GLU A 106 -22.41 5.85 -14.17
N ASN A 107 -21.75 5.33 -13.12
CA ASN A 107 -22.44 4.71 -11.99
C ASN A 107 -23.33 5.72 -11.26
N CYS A 108 -22.91 6.99 -11.15
CA CYS A 108 -23.74 8.05 -10.61
C CYS A 108 -25.00 8.26 -11.47
N ARG A 109 -24.84 8.37 -12.80
CA ARG A 109 -25.95 8.55 -13.75
C ARG A 109 -26.95 7.38 -13.66
N ILE A 110 -26.46 6.14 -13.70
CA ILE A 110 -27.28 4.92 -13.57
C ILE A 110 -28.01 4.92 -12.22
N SER A 111 -27.33 5.24 -11.13
CA SER A 111 -27.93 5.27 -9.79
C SER A 111 -29.07 6.28 -9.68
N LYS A 112 -28.91 7.48 -10.26
CA LYS A 112 -29.97 8.49 -10.32
C LYS A 112 -31.16 8.03 -11.17
N MET A 113 -30.90 7.41 -12.32
CA MET A 113 -31.96 6.87 -13.18
C MET A 113 -32.74 5.76 -12.47
N ASN A 114 -32.05 4.85 -11.78
CA ASN A 114 -32.68 3.77 -11.02
C ASN A 114 -33.54 4.31 -9.87
N LEU A 115 -33.04 5.32 -9.14
CA LEU A 115 -33.81 5.98 -8.09
C LEU A 115 -35.10 6.61 -8.63
N LYS A 116 -35.02 7.31 -9.78
CA LYS A 116 -36.17 7.91 -10.45
C LYS A 116 -37.17 6.84 -10.94
N ALA A 117 -36.67 5.76 -11.54
CA ALA A 117 -37.50 4.66 -12.04
C ALA A 117 -38.28 3.98 -10.91
N VAL A 118 -37.63 3.75 -9.75
CA VAL A 118 -38.31 3.18 -8.59
C VAL A 118 -39.27 4.15 -7.93
N GLY A 119 -38.95 5.45 -7.90
CA GLY A 119 -39.86 6.49 -7.40
C GLY A 119 -41.22 6.47 -8.11
N ASN A 120 -41.23 6.13 -9.40
CA ASN A 120 -42.44 6.03 -10.23
C ASN A 120 -43.05 4.61 -10.28
N SER A 121 -42.40 3.62 -9.68
CA SER A 121 -42.85 2.22 -9.69
C SER A 121 -43.84 1.93 -8.56
N ASN A 122 -44.68 0.91 -8.77
CA ASN A 122 -45.57 0.29 -7.78
C ASN A 122 -44.99 -1.02 -7.21
N ALA A 123 -43.66 -1.17 -7.24
CA ALA A 123 -42.99 -2.36 -6.71
C ALA A 123 -43.32 -2.60 -5.23
N LYS A 124 -43.55 -3.86 -4.85
CA LYS A 124 -43.86 -4.24 -3.46
C LYS A 124 -42.72 -3.91 -2.49
N ASN A 125 -41.47 -3.91 -2.97
CA ASN A 125 -40.26 -3.62 -2.20
C ASN A 125 -39.71 -2.21 -2.48
N LYS A 126 -40.58 -1.25 -2.85
CA LYS A 126 -40.18 0.10 -3.24
C LYS A 126 -39.26 0.77 -2.22
N ASP A 127 -39.57 0.70 -0.93
CA ASP A 127 -38.79 1.35 0.12
C ASP A 127 -37.36 0.79 0.25
N ASP A 128 -37.18 -0.52 0.11
CA ASP A 128 -35.86 -1.15 0.10
C ASP A 128 -35.06 -0.73 -1.14
N LEU A 129 -35.70 -0.69 -2.31
CA LEU A 129 -35.06 -0.25 -3.54
C LEU A 129 -34.67 1.23 -3.49
N ILE A 130 -35.53 2.10 -2.94
CA ILE A 130 -35.22 3.52 -2.71
C ILE A 130 -33.99 3.65 -1.81
N ARG A 131 -33.94 2.92 -0.69
CA ARG A 131 -32.77 2.90 0.21
C ARG A 131 -31.51 2.45 -0.52
N LYS A 132 -31.59 1.36 -1.29
CA LYS A 132 -30.47 0.84 -2.08
C LYS A 132 -29.95 1.86 -3.09
N TYR A 133 -30.83 2.49 -3.87
CA TYR A 133 -30.43 3.46 -4.89
C TYR A 133 -29.99 4.80 -4.29
N ASN A 134 -30.54 5.23 -3.16
CA ASN A 134 -30.01 6.37 -2.41
C ASN A 134 -28.56 6.12 -1.94
N ASN A 135 -28.26 4.91 -1.45
CA ASN A 135 -26.89 4.54 -1.09
C ASN A 135 -25.95 4.53 -2.31
N ALA A 136 -26.44 4.04 -3.46
CA ALA A 136 -25.66 4.04 -4.70
C ALA A 136 -25.39 5.47 -5.19
N VAL A 137 -26.39 6.36 -5.18
CA VAL A 137 -26.22 7.79 -5.49
C VAL A 137 -25.20 8.42 -4.53
N ASN A 138 -25.32 8.16 -3.23
CA ASN A 138 -24.37 8.67 -2.24
C ASN A 138 -22.93 8.17 -2.44
N LYS A 139 -22.76 6.95 -2.95
CA LYS A 139 -21.44 6.33 -3.19
C LYS A 139 -20.79 6.84 -4.47
N TYR A 140 -21.55 7.00 -5.55
CA TYR A 140 -20.99 7.31 -6.87
C TYR A 140 -21.06 8.79 -7.24
N CYS A 141 -22.00 9.56 -6.67
CA CYS A 141 -22.20 10.96 -7.02
C CYS A 141 -21.53 11.97 -6.07
N ARG A 142 -20.80 11.51 -5.05
CA ARG A 142 -20.02 12.35 -4.12
C ARG A 142 -18.55 12.27 -4.44
#